data_AF-A0A5K0W4H0-F1
#
_entry.id   AF-A0A5K0W4H0-F1
#
_cell.length_a   1.000
_cell.length_b   1.000
_cell.length_c   1.000
_cell.angle_alpha   90.00
_cell.angle_beta   90.00
_cell.angle_gamma   90.00
#
_symmetry.space_group_name_H-M   'P 1'
#
loop_
_entity.id
_entity.type
_entity.pdbx_description
1 polymer ?
#
loop_
_entity_poly.entity_id
_entity_poly.type
_entity_poly.pdbx_seq_one_letter_code
_entity_poly.pdbx_strand_id
1 'polypeptide(L)' 'FLELGCLLEPGKKPKTDKSTILCDAIRVVNQLRNDAEKRKEENEQLEEKVKELK' A
#
# COMPACT_ATOMS: atom_id res chain seq x y z
N PHE A 1 -6.39 -18.19 -0.27
CA PHE A 1 -5.01 -17.93 0.18
C PHE A 1 -4.01 -17.90 -0.97
N LEU A 2 -4.04 -18.86 -1.90
CA LEU A 2 -3.16 -18.84 -3.08
C LEU A 2 -3.30 -17.56 -3.90
N GLU A 3 -4.54 -17.17 -4.24
CA GLU A 3 -4.84 -15.92 -4.96
C GLU A 3 -4.29 -14.68 -4.23
N LEU A 4 -4.53 -14.59 -2.92
CA LEU A 4 -3.96 -13.53 -2.09
C LEU A 4 -2.43 -13.53 -2.13
N GLY A 5 -1.79 -14.71 -2.03
CA GLY A 5 -0.34 -14.84 -2.17
C GLY A 5 0.18 -14.37 -3.54
N CYS A 6 -0.53 -14.67 -4.63
CA CYS A 6 -0.21 -14.17 -5.98
C CYS A 6 -0.33 -12.64 -6.07
N LEU A 7 -1.35 -12.06 -5.43
CA LEU A 7 -1.58 -10.62 -5.42
C LEU A 7 -0.51 -9.87 -4.62
N LEU A 8 -0.06 -10.44 -3.50
CA LEU A 8 0.95 -9.81 -2.64
C LEU A 8 2.35 -9.81 -3.28
N GLU A 9 2.67 -10.80 -4.10
CA GLU A 9 3.95 -10.89 -4.80
C GLU A 9 3.77 -11.31 -6.28
N PRO A 10 3.30 -10.39 -7.14
CA PRO A 10 3.10 -10.66 -8.55
C PRO A 10 4.39 -11.15 -9.23
N GLY A 11 4.29 -12.20 -10.05
CA GLY A 11 5.42 -12.76 -10.79
C GLY A 11 6.30 -13.74 -9.99
N LYS A 12 6.03 -13.97 -8.69
CA LYS A 12 6.69 -15.01 -7.90
C LYS A 12 5.83 -16.27 -7.82
N LYS A 13 6.50 -17.40 -7.57
CA LYS A 13 5.79 -18.65 -7.24
C LYS A 13 4.93 -18.41 -5.99
N PRO A 14 3.63 -18.75 -6.00
CA PRO A 14 2.75 -18.45 -4.89
C PRO A 14 3.18 -19.18 -3.62
N LYS A 15 3.14 -18.48 -2.50
CA LYS A 15 3.32 -19.09 -1.17
C LYS A 15 2.16 -20.02 -0.87
N THR A 16 2.45 -21.13 -0.18
CA THR A 16 1.43 -22.12 0.24
C THR A 16 1.15 -22.08 1.74
N ASP A 17 2.07 -21.52 2.54
CA ASP A 17 1.88 -21.36 3.99
C ASP A 17 0.91 -20.21 4.29
N LYS A 18 -0.21 -20.54 4.95
CA LYS A 18 -1.31 -19.60 5.18
C LYS A 18 -0.92 -18.47 6.15
N SER A 19 -0.14 -18.78 7.18
CA SER A 19 0.30 -17.80 8.18
C SER A 19 1.22 -16.76 7.54
N THR A 20 2.15 -17.19 6.70
CA THR A 20 3.05 -16.31 5.95
C THR A 20 2.26 -15.38 5.04
N ILE A 21 1.29 -15.90 4.29
CA ILE A 21 0.44 -15.09 3.39
C ILE A 21 -0.32 -14.03 4.18
N LEU A 22 -0.86 -14.36 5.36
CA LEU A 22 -1.57 -13.41 6.21
C LEU A 22 -0.65 -12.33 6.78
N CYS A 23 0.54 -12.71 7.27
CA CYS A 23 1.52 -11.75 7.77
C CYS A 23 1.96 -10.76 6.67
N ASP A 24 2.19 -11.27 5.46
CA ASP A 24 2.51 -10.43 4.31
C ASP A 24 1.35 -9.51 3.94
N ALA A 25 0.10 -10.00 3.95
CA ALA A 25 -1.07 -9.20 3.69
C ALA A 25 -1.20 -8.04 4.68
N ILE A 26 -1.03 -8.31 5.97
CA ILE A 26 -1.08 -7.28 7.02
C ILE A 26 -0.01 -6.22 6.78
N ARG A 27 1.22 -6.65 6.49
CA ARG A 27 2.33 -5.73 6.19
C ARG A 27 2.03 -4.85 4.98
N VAL A 28 1.60 -5.43 3.88
CA VAL A 28 1.29 -4.70 2.63
C VAL A 28 0.14 -3.72 2.84
N VAL A 29 -0.94 -4.13 3.52
CA VAL A 29 -2.07 -3.24 3.80
C VAL A 29 -1.66 -2.06 4.68
N ASN A 30 -0.86 -2.29 5.72
CA ASN A 30 -0.37 -1.21 6.57
C ASN A 30 0.53 -0.24 5.79
N GLN A 31 1.41 -0.76 4.92
CA GLN A 31 2.25 0.08 4.06
C GLN A 31 1.41 0.95 3.13
N LEU A 32 0.44 0.35 2.43
CA LEU A 32 -0.44 1.08 1.50
C LEU A 32 -1.27 2.16 2.21
N ARG A 33 -1.73 1.90 3.43
CA ARG A 33 -2.44 2.91 4.24
C ARG A 33 -1.55 4.09 4.58
N ASN A 34 -0.34 3.84 5.05
CA ASN A 34 0.63 4.89 5.36
C ASN A 34 1.00 5.70 4.10
N ASP A 35 1.22 5.03 2.97
CA ASP A 35 1.53 5.69 1.71
C ASP A 35 0.36 6.56 1.22
N ALA A 36 -0.88 6.09 1.39
CA ALA A 36 -2.08 6.86 1.04
C ALA A 36 -2.26 8.10 1.94
N GLU A 37 -2.03 7.98 3.24
CA GLU A 37 -2.08 9.11 4.18
C GLU A 37 -1.01 10.16 3.84
N LYS A 38 0.23 9.72 3.61
CA LYS A 38 1.32 10.61 3.20
C LYS A 38 1.02 11.32 1.88
N ARG A 39 0.51 10.59 0.88
CA ARG A 39 0.13 11.17 -0.42
C ARG A 39 -0.99 12.19 -0.29
N LYS A 40 -1.95 11.96 0.61
CA LYS A 40 -3.01 12.92 0.91
C LYS A 40 -2.44 14.20 1.51
N GLU A 41 -1.58 14.08 2.51
CA GLU A 41 -0.91 15.23 3.15
C GLU A 41 -0.07 16.03 2.13
N GLU A 42 0.73 15.35 1.30
CA GLU A 42 1.52 15.98 0.24
C GLU A 42 0.62 16.73 -0.77
N ASN A 43 -0.51 16.14 -1.14
CA ASN A 43 -1.46 16.78 -2.04
C ASN A 43 -2.11 18.02 -1.41
N GLU A 44 -2.53 17.94 -0.14
CA GLU A 44 -3.10 19.08 0.60
C GLU A 44 -2.09 20.24 0.70
N GLN A 45 -0.83 19.95 1.01
CA GLN A 45 0.24 20.96 1.05
C GLN A 45 0.49 21.61 -0.32
N LEU A 46 0.45 20.82 -1.39
CA LEU A 46 0.60 21.35 -2.76
C LEU A 46 -0.59 22.23 -3.15
N GLU A 47 -1.80 21.83 -2.82
CA GLU A 47 -3.01 22.62 -3.07
C GLU A 47 -2.98 23.96 -2.33
N GLU A 48 -2.50 24.00 -1.09
CA GLU A 48 -2.31 25.24 -0.32
C GLU A 48 -1.32 26.16 -1.03
N LYS A 49 -0.13 25.66 -1.40
CA LYS A 49 0.87 26.45 -2.15
C LYS A 49 0.32 27.00 -3.47
N VAL A 50 -0.49 26.21 -4.19
CA VAL A 50 -1.13 26.69 -5.42
C VAL A 50 -2.11 27.83 -5.15
N LYS A 51 -2.82 27.82 -4.01
CA LYS A 51 -3.72 28.91 -3.61
C LYS A 51 -2.94 30.17 -3.25
N GLU A 52 -1.82 30.04 -2.55
CA GLU A 52 -0.96 31.19 -2.17
C GLU A 52 -0.35 31.91 -3.39
N LEU A 53 -0.15 31.18 -4.50
CA LEU A 53 0.42 31.73 -5.73
C LEU A 53 -0.62 32.35 -6.68
N LYS A 54 -1.91 32.28 -6.38
CA LYS A 54 -3.01 32.85 -7.18
C LYS A 54 -3.51 34.17 -6.62
#